data_AF-A0A2G6CJ45-F1
#
_entry.id   AF-A0A2G6CJ45-F1
#
_cell.length_a   1.000
_cell.length_b   1.000
_cell.length_c   1.000
_cell.angle_alpha   90.00
_cell.angle_beta   90.00
_cell.angle_gamma   90.00
#
_symmetry.space_group_name_H-M   'P 1'
#
loop_
_entity.id
_entity.type
_entity.pdbx_description
1 polymer ?
#
loop_
_entity_poly.entity_id
_entity_poly.type
_entity_poly.pdbx_seq_one_letter_code
_entity_poly.pdbx_strand_id
1 'polypeptide(L)'
;MLNDLERFAVHIEAMERMVALMKADVARFSSGAPRREIVTGFSRFLSGQEPIAPLRARNYKAFAEGLWASVENAGFADAAHMVVAREVYAGGASVSALGGAAAGADIGGGVAGATPRRAVLRANPVITGRAAPKWVHLEAELEHRGVNTAALELEMLASAEVNPLAGGFVPQETVFEATVTLRCFTDRKRFEDFRIAHLPLTTVPMKHRIAFRPDGMRPLSAYRRVVVLLALPPRGAYAVNLYDFALLVAES
;
A
#
# COMPACT_ATOMS: atom_id res chain seq x y z
N MET A 1 39.27 -23.65 -14.22
CA MET A 1 38.87 -22.27 -13.86
C MET A 1 38.17 -21.50 -14.99
N LEU A 2 38.03 -22.02 -16.23
CA LEU A 2 37.27 -21.33 -17.29
C LEU A 2 35.73 -21.46 -17.18
N ASN A 3 35.23 -22.46 -16.43
CA ASN A 3 33.81 -22.87 -16.44
C ASN A 3 32.89 -21.92 -15.64
N ASP A 4 33.43 -21.15 -14.70
CA ASP A 4 32.63 -20.22 -13.89
C ASP A 4 32.41 -18.88 -14.60
N LEU A 5 33.39 -18.40 -15.37
CA LEU A 5 33.29 -17.18 -16.18
C LEU A 5 32.24 -17.30 -17.30
N GLU A 6 32.17 -18.46 -17.97
CA GLU A 6 31.14 -18.73 -18.97
C GLU A 6 29.74 -18.80 -18.34
N ARG A 7 29.61 -19.37 -17.13
CA ARG A 7 28.35 -19.38 -16.36
C ARG A 7 27.93 -17.98 -15.93
N PHE A 8 28.87 -17.11 -15.57
CA PHE A 8 28.61 -15.71 -15.26
C PHE A 8 28.17 -14.92 -16.50
N ALA A 9 28.81 -15.15 -17.65
CA ALA A 9 28.42 -14.52 -18.90
C ALA A 9 26.98 -14.89 -19.30
N VAL A 10 26.60 -16.17 -19.19
CA VAL A 10 25.22 -16.63 -19.44
C VAL A 10 24.21 -16.00 -18.47
N HIS A 11 24.56 -15.83 -17.19
CA HIS A 11 23.70 -15.15 -16.22
C HIS A 11 23.54 -13.67 -16.52
N ILE A 12 24.61 -12.98 -16.91
CA ILE A 12 24.57 -11.57 -17.30
C ILE A 12 23.69 -11.40 -18.53
N GLU A 13 23.86 -12.24 -19.56
CA GLU A 13 23.05 -12.18 -20.77
C GLU A 13 21.56 -12.45 -20.48
N ALA A 14 21.25 -13.39 -19.57
CA ALA A 14 19.89 -13.64 -19.12
C ALA A 14 19.29 -12.44 -18.36
N MET A 15 20.07 -11.78 -17.49
CA MET A 15 19.66 -10.56 -16.80
C MET A 15 19.42 -9.40 -17.76
N GLU A 16 20.28 -9.23 -18.76
CA GLU A 16 20.13 -8.19 -19.79
C GLU A 16 18.86 -8.40 -20.63
N ARG A 17 18.56 -9.65 -21.02
CA ARG A 17 17.30 -10.00 -21.69
C ARG A 17 16.09 -9.72 -20.81
N MET A 18 16.17 -10.05 -19.52
CA MET A 18 15.09 -9.78 -18.56
C MET A 18 14.86 -8.27 -18.39
N VAL A 19 15.93 -7.47 -18.29
CA VAL A 19 15.86 -6.01 -18.25
C VAL A 19 15.28 -5.44 -19.54
N ALA A 20 15.65 -5.98 -20.71
CA ALA A 20 15.10 -5.57 -21.99
C ALA A 20 13.61 -5.87 -22.10
N LEU A 21 13.15 -7.04 -21.64
CA LEU A 21 11.75 -7.41 -21.55
C LEU A 21 10.99 -6.47 -20.60
N MET A 22 11.54 -6.21 -19.40
CA MET A 22 10.96 -5.26 -18.44
C MET A 22 10.86 -3.84 -19.02
N LYS A 23 11.88 -3.38 -19.75
CA LYS A 23 11.86 -2.07 -20.43
C LYS A 23 10.82 -2.03 -21.57
N ALA A 24 10.70 -3.10 -22.35
CA ALA A 24 9.71 -3.22 -23.41
C ALA A 24 8.28 -3.25 -22.84
N ASP A 25 8.07 -3.92 -21.72
CA ASP A 25 6.81 -3.89 -20.97
C ASP A 25 6.53 -2.47 -20.49
N VAL A 26 7.46 -1.81 -19.80
CA VAL A 26 7.32 -0.42 -19.35
C VAL A 26 6.96 0.53 -20.51
N ALA A 27 7.61 0.38 -21.67
CA ALA A 27 7.35 1.18 -22.87
C ALA A 27 5.96 0.91 -23.49
N ARG A 28 5.51 -0.35 -23.47
CA ARG A 28 4.14 -0.73 -23.89
C ARG A 28 3.07 -0.24 -22.93
N PHE A 29 3.40 -0.07 -21.65
CA PHE A 29 2.48 0.42 -20.62
C PHE A 29 2.48 1.96 -20.47
N SER A 30 3.49 2.66 -21.00
CA SER A 30 3.57 4.13 -21.03
C SER A 30 2.82 4.78 -22.20
N SER A 31 2.26 4.00 -23.14
CA SER A 31 1.49 4.52 -24.29
C SER A 31 -0.03 4.63 -24.06
N GLY A 32 -0.49 4.46 -22.82
CA GLY A 32 -1.91 4.58 -22.48
C GLY A 32 -2.42 6.01 -22.56
N ALA A 33 -3.69 6.19 -22.96
CA ALA A 33 -4.45 7.44 -22.90
C ALA A 33 -4.21 8.19 -21.57
N PRO A 34 -4.32 9.54 -21.56
CA PRO A 34 -4.19 10.31 -20.32
C PRO A 34 -5.08 9.70 -19.23
N ARG A 35 -4.47 9.45 -18.08
CA ARG A 35 -5.14 8.90 -16.90
C ARG A 35 -5.27 10.01 -15.88
N ARG A 36 -6.47 10.18 -15.34
CA ARG A 36 -6.72 11.11 -14.24
C ARG A 36 -6.68 10.37 -12.91
N GLU A 37 -5.99 10.92 -11.92
CA GLU A 37 -6.04 10.40 -10.56
C GLU A 37 -7.34 10.83 -9.87
N ILE A 38 -8.01 9.88 -9.21
CA ILE A 38 -9.02 10.15 -8.19
C ILE A 38 -8.29 10.44 -6.89
N VAL A 39 -8.42 11.66 -6.38
CA VAL A 39 -7.80 12.05 -5.11
C VAL A 39 -8.35 11.19 -3.97
N THR A 40 -7.46 10.62 -3.18
CA THR A 40 -7.80 9.76 -2.04
C THR A 40 -7.21 10.31 -0.74
N GLY A 41 -7.70 9.85 0.40
CA GLY A 41 -7.03 10.10 1.68
C GLY A 41 -5.57 9.63 1.69
N PHE A 42 -5.28 8.47 1.06
CA PHE A 42 -3.91 7.94 0.97
C PHE A 42 -2.99 8.84 0.13
N SER A 43 -3.41 9.25 -1.06
CA SER A 43 -2.57 10.08 -1.94
C SER A 43 -2.32 11.48 -1.35
N ARG A 44 -3.32 12.07 -0.68
CA ARG A 44 -3.12 13.30 0.11
C ARG A 44 -2.17 13.12 1.29
N PHE A 45 -2.27 12.01 2.00
CA PHE A 45 -1.41 11.74 3.14
C PHE A 45 0.06 11.59 2.74
N LEU A 46 0.30 10.89 1.63
CA LEU A 46 1.62 10.60 1.07
C LEU A 46 2.25 11.77 0.33
N SER A 47 1.47 12.77 -0.12
CA SER A 47 2.01 14.01 -0.69
C SER A 47 2.48 15.01 0.39
N GLY A 48 2.05 14.82 1.64
CA GLY A 48 2.42 15.66 2.78
C GLY A 48 3.92 15.59 3.13
N GLN A 49 4.48 16.71 3.59
CA GLN A 49 5.93 16.90 3.77
C GLN A 49 6.41 16.86 5.22
N GLU A 50 5.49 16.74 6.18
CA GLU A 50 5.78 16.75 7.61
C GLU A 50 5.54 15.37 8.23
N PRO A 51 6.41 14.85 9.11
CA PRO A 51 6.12 13.59 9.78
C PRO A 51 4.88 13.72 10.69
N ILE A 52 4.18 12.61 10.89
CA ILE A 52 3.07 12.49 11.85
C ILE A 52 3.50 11.49 12.91
N ALA A 53 3.47 11.93 14.17
CA ALA A 53 3.82 11.11 15.30
C ALA A 53 2.96 9.82 15.36
N PRO A 54 3.50 8.69 15.85
CA PRO A 54 2.75 7.46 15.94
C PRO A 54 1.43 7.63 16.72
N LEU A 55 0.32 7.29 16.07
CA LEU A 55 -1.02 7.37 16.63
C LEU A 55 -1.57 5.98 16.89
N ARG A 56 -1.96 5.74 18.14
CA ARG A 56 -2.74 4.55 18.51
C ARG A 56 -4.19 4.73 18.07
N ALA A 57 -4.60 3.90 17.12
CA ALA A 57 -5.96 3.76 16.64
C ALA A 57 -6.64 2.53 17.25
N ARG A 58 -7.74 2.81 17.97
CA ARG A 58 -8.75 1.82 18.36
C ARG A 58 -9.88 1.86 17.31
N ASN A 59 -10.83 0.92 17.37
CA ASN A 59 -11.90 0.72 16.37
C ASN A 59 -12.39 2.02 15.71
N TYR A 60 -12.24 2.12 14.38
CA TYR A 60 -12.69 3.23 13.54
C TYR A 60 -12.18 4.62 13.94
N LYS A 61 -10.92 4.74 14.34
CA LYS A 61 -10.33 6.04 14.68
C LYS A 61 -9.73 6.71 13.45
N ALA A 62 -10.14 7.96 13.19
CA ALA A 62 -9.49 8.81 12.20
C ALA A 62 -8.08 9.18 12.67
N PHE A 63 -7.10 9.13 11.77
CA PHE A 63 -5.72 9.53 12.06
C PHE A 63 -5.20 10.63 11.14
N ALA A 64 -5.88 10.88 10.02
CA ALA A 64 -5.70 12.02 9.14
C ALA A 64 -7.03 12.31 8.42
N GLU A 65 -7.11 13.43 7.71
CA GLU A 65 -8.30 13.78 6.94
C GLU A 65 -8.61 12.70 5.89
N GLY A 66 -9.84 12.17 5.92
CA GLY A 66 -10.27 11.14 4.99
C GLY A 66 -9.59 9.77 5.19
N LEU A 67 -8.89 9.56 6.31
CA LEU A 67 -8.19 8.32 6.64
C LEU A 67 -8.56 7.77 8.02
N TRP A 68 -8.89 6.49 8.05
CA TRP A 68 -9.25 5.77 9.27
C TRP A 68 -8.45 4.49 9.42
N ALA A 69 -8.21 4.18 10.68
CA ALA A 69 -7.60 2.95 11.12
C ALA A 69 -8.66 2.16 11.88
N SER A 70 -8.95 0.97 11.40
CA SER A 70 -10.12 0.23 11.80
C SER A 70 -9.72 -1.21 12.17
N VAL A 71 -10.15 -1.64 13.35
CA VAL A 71 -9.89 -2.97 13.91
C VAL A 71 -11.20 -3.45 14.50
N GLU A 72 -11.59 -4.71 14.27
CA GLU A 72 -12.70 -5.33 15.02
C GLU A 72 -12.16 -6.50 15.84
N ASN A 73 -12.21 -6.34 17.16
CA ASN A 73 -11.78 -7.37 18.08
C ASN A 73 -12.85 -8.46 18.23
N ALA A 74 -12.43 -9.72 18.26
CA ALA A 74 -13.31 -10.88 18.49
C ALA A 74 -13.67 -11.02 19.98
N GLY A 75 -14.49 -10.11 20.51
CA GLY A 75 -15.12 -10.24 21.84
C GLY A 75 -14.34 -9.67 23.03
N PHE A 76 -13.12 -9.18 22.85
CA PHE A 76 -12.32 -8.53 23.90
C PHE A 76 -11.93 -7.10 23.50
N ALA A 77 -12.31 -6.10 24.30
CA ALA A 77 -12.22 -4.69 23.93
C ALA A 77 -10.79 -4.17 23.61
N ASP A 78 -9.74 -4.86 24.06
CA ASP A 78 -8.33 -4.45 23.88
C ASP A 78 -7.45 -5.54 23.25
N ALA A 79 -8.01 -6.49 22.49
CA ALA A 79 -7.23 -7.58 21.88
C ALA A 79 -6.25 -7.12 20.80
N ALA A 80 -6.60 -6.08 20.04
CA ALA A 80 -5.73 -5.49 19.04
C ALA A 80 -5.96 -3.98 18.91
N HIS A 81 -4.92 -3.29 18.46
CA HIS A 81 -4.97 -1.90 18.03
C HIS A 81 -3.99 -1.68 16.88
N MET A 82 -4.16 -0.60 16.13
CA MET A 82 -3.21 -0.24 15.07
C MET A 82 -2.42 0.99 15.49
N VAL A 83 -1.12 0.97 15.27
CA VAL A 83 -0.27 2.16 15.38
C VAL A 83 0.05 2.62 13.97
N VAL A 84 -0.30 3.87 13.64
CA VAL A 84 -0.06 4.47 12.32
C VAL A 84 0.87 5.68 12.45
N ALA A 85 1.79 5.84 11.51
CA ALA A 85 2.72 6.97 11.47
C ALA A 85 2.95 7.43 10.02
N ARG A 86 3.26 8.74 9.86
CA ARG A 86 3.87 9.25 8.62
C ARG A 86 5.34 9.47 8.88
N GLU A 87 6.17 8.68 8.23
CA GLU A 87 7.60 8.88 8.22
C GLU A 87 7.96 9.65 6.95
N VAL A 88 8.83 10.66 7.06
CA VAL A 88 9.29 11.44 5.90
C VAL A 88 10.78 11.25 5.78
N TYR A 89 11.20 10.59 4.71
CA TYR A 89 12.60 10.34 4.43
C TYR A 89 13.15 11.46 3.56
N ALA A 90 14.20 12.13 4.03
CA ALA A 90 15.01 12.95 3.14
C ALA A 90 15.75 12.01 2.18
N GLY A 91 15.67 12.26 0.87
CA GLY A 91 16.35 11.44 -0.12
C GLY A 91 17.79 11.14 0.30
N GLY A 92 18.15 9.85 0.30
CA GLY A 92 19.49 9.35 0.63
C GLY A 92 19.71 8.75 2.02
N ALA A 93 18.79 8.86 3.00
CA ALA A 93 19.00 8.20 4.29
C ALA A 93 17.70 7.74 4.97
N SER A 94 17.56 6.43 5.11
CA SER A 94 16.56 5.78 5.95
C SER A 94 16.84 6.10 7.43
N VAL A 95 16.15 7.09 8.00
CA VAL A 95 16.12 7.28 9.45
C VAL A 95 14.73 6.89 9.94
N SER A 96 14.55 5.59 10.18
CA SER A 96 13.49 5.12 11.07
C SER A 96 13.78 5.71 12.45
N ALA A 97 12.90 6.59 12.93
CA ALA A 97 12.93 7.09 14.31
C ALA A 97 12.49 6.03 15.34
N LEU A 98 12.34 4.77 14.92
CA LEU A 98 12.14 3.61 15.80
C LEU A 98 13.17 2.54 15.45
N GLY A 99 14.40 2.78 15.91
CA GLY A 99 15.38 1.75 16.30
C GLY A 99 16.15 1.03 15.20
N GLY A 100 17.45 1.31 15.12
CA GLY A 100 18.48 0.35 14.68
C GLY A 100 18.78 0.35 13.17
N ALA A 101 20.00 0.74 12.82
CA ALA A 101 20.51 0.80 11.46
C ALA A 101 20.53 -0.56 10.73
N ALA A 102 20.22 -0.55 9.43
CA ALA A 102 21.02 -1.18 8.36
C ALA A 102 20.42 -0.90 6.96
N ALA A 103 21.28 -0.41 6.05
CA ALA A 103 21.32 -0.54 4.58
C ALA A 103 20.00 -0.82 3.82
N GLY A 104 19.56 -0.05 2.83
CA GLY A 104 20.31 0.63 1.78
C GLY A 104 19.79 0.13 0.43
N ALA A 105 19.27 1.03 -0.42
CA ALA A 105 19.24 0.89 -1.87
C ALA A 105 18.69 2.20 -2.49
N ASP A 106 19.60 2.98 -3.06
CA ASP A 106 19.31 4.10 -3.92
C ASP A 106 18.40 3.68 -5.09
N ILE A 107 17.28 4.36 -5.24
CA ILE A 107 16.53 4.41 -6.51
C ILE A 107 16.41 5.88 -6.89
N GLY A 108 17.21 6.28 -7.88
CA GLY A 108 16.99 7.51 -8.64
C GLY A 108 18.13 8.53 -8.54
N GLY A 109 18.94 8.59 -9.59
CA GLY A 109 19.83 9.74 -9.82
C GLY A 109 19.03 10.99 -10.18
N GLY A 110 19.53 12.15 -9.74
CA GLY A 110 19.12 13.44 -10.31
C GLY A 110 19.14 14.62 -9.34
N VAL A 111 20.08 15.54 -9.63
CA VAL A 111 20.01 17.00 -9.44
C VAL A 111 20.19 17.56 -8.03
N ALA A 112 21.26 18.35 -7.88
CA ALA A 112 21.51 19.21 -6.73
C ALA A 112 20.43 20.30 -6.64
N GLY A 113 19.62 20.24 -5.58
CA GLY A 113 18.60 21.24 -5.25
C GLY A 113 17.33 20.59 -4.72
N ALA A 114 17.25 20.44 -3.40
CA ALA A 114 16.16 19.79 -2.64
C ALA A 114 15.96 18.30 -2.99
N THR A 115 16.61 17.42 -2.23
CA THR A 115 16.35 15.97 -2.30
C THR A 115 14.86 15.71 -2.05
N PRO A 116 14.15 15.00 -2.94
CA PRO A 116 12.72 14.76 -2.79
C PRO A 116 12.50 14.01 -1.48
N ARG A 117 11.72 14.62 -0.59
CA ARG A 117 11.26 13.97 0.63
C ARG A 117 10.15 12.99 0.25
N ARG A 118 10.31 11.71 0.60
CA ARG A 118 9.27 10.71 0.39
C ARG A 118 8.57 10.41 1.70
N ALA A 119 7.27 10.66 1.75
CA ALA A 119 6.45 10.23 2.87
C ALA A 119 6.09 8.75 2.74
N VAL A 120 6.02 8.08 3.88
CA VAL A 120 5.64 6.67 4.01
C VAL A 120 4.58 6.57 5.09
N LEU A 121 3.46 5.94 4.77
CA LEU A 121 2.48 5.52 5.77
C LEU A 121 2.93 4.17 6.32
N ARG A 122 3.32 4.16 7.60
CA ARG A 122 3.64 2.94 8.33
C ARG A 122 2.45 2.54 9.20
N ALA A 123 1.94 1.34 9.00
CA ALA A 123 0.83 0.77 9.77
C ALA A 123 1.29 -0.51 10.47
N ASN A 124 1.26 -0.50 11.79
CA ASN A 124 1.74 -1.57 12.67
C ASN A 124 0.57 -2.10 13.53
N PRO A 125 -0.06 -3.21 13.12
CA PRO A 125 -1.06 -3.88 13.94
C PRO A 125 -0.40 -4.51 15.17
N VAL A 126 -0.81 -4.06 16.35
CA VAL A 126 -0.36 -4.61 17.64
C VAL A 126 -1.47 -5.51 18.16
N ILE A 127 -1.26 -6.82 18.04
CA ILE A 127 -2.21 -7.87 18.39
C ILE A 127 -1.74 -8.53 19.69
N THR A 128 -2.35 -8.15 20.81
CA THR A 128 -1.97 -8.59 22.17
C THR A 128 -2.86 -9.72 22.70
N GLY A 129 -3.98 -10.01 22.03
CA GLY A 129 -4.92 -11.06 22.44
C GLY A 129 -4.49 -12.46 22.00
N ARG A 130 -4.91 -13.49 22.76
CA ARG A 130 -4.84 -14.90 22.32
C ARG A 130 -5.75 -15.18 21.11
N ALA A 131 -6.77 -14.36 20.91
CA ALA A 131 -7.68 -14.43 19.76
C ALA A 131 -7.34 -13.30 18.78
N ALA A 132 -7.26 -13.66 17.49
CA ALA A 132 -7.03 -12.70 16.42
C ALA A 132 -8.23 -11.74 16.26
N PRO A 133 -8.00 -10.47 15.91
CA PRO A 133 -9.08 -9.60 15.43
C PRO A 133 -9.79 -10.25 14.24
N LYS A 134 -11.07 -9.93 14.07
CA LYS A 134 -11.83 -10.36 12.88
C LYS A 134 -11.27 -9.72 11.63
N TRP A 135 -10.86 -8.45 11.72
CA TRP A 135 -10.25 -7.73 10.61
C TRP A 135 -9.44 -6.53 11.10
N VAL A 136 -8.49 -6.11 10.25
CA VAL A 136 -7.60 -4.95 10.44
C VAL A 136 -7.51 -4.22 9.10
N HIS A 137 -8.04 -3.00 9.03
CA HIS A 137 -8.10 -2.22 7.79
C HIS A 137 -7.51 -0.83 7.97
N LEU A 138 -6.83 -0.36 6.92
CA LEU A 138 -6.70 1.07 6.63
C LEU A 138 -7.81 1.46 5.66
N GLU A 139 -8.49 2.57 5.93
CA GLU A 139 -9.61 3.03 5.12
C GLU A 139 -9.36 4.44 4.61
N ALA A 140 -9.62 4.68 3.33
CA ALA A 140 -9.51 5.99 2.70
C ALA A 140 -10.78 6.34 1.92
N GLU A 141 -11.32 7.53 2.15
CA GLU A 141 -12.44 8.03 1.36
C GLU A 141 -11.95 8.59 0.02
N LEU A 142 -12.74 8.34 -1.03
CA LEU A 142 -12.47 8.82 -2.38
C LEU A 142 -13.22 10.11 -2.68
N GLU A 143 -12.53 11.07 -3.29
CA GLU A 143 -13.15 12.22 -3.94
C GLU A 143 -13.64 11.84 -5.34
N HIS A 144 -14.79 11.19 -5.40
CA HIS A 144 -15.32 10.57 -6.61
C HIS A 144 -16.41 11.38 -7.32
N ARG A 145 -16.69 12.61 -6.85
CA ARG A 145 -17.71 13.48 -7.47
C ARG A 145 -17.33 13.76 -8.93
N GLY A 146 -18.25 13.48 -9.85
CA GLY A 146 -18.04 13.66 -11.28
C GLY A 146 -17.24 12.54 -11.96
N VAL A 147 -16.88 11.47 -11.25
CA VAL A 147 -16.24 10.29 -11.85
C VAL A 147 -17.31 9.38 -12.43
N ASN A 148 -17.51 9.45 -13.75
CA ASN A 148 -18.56 8.71 -14.46
C ASN A 148 -18.13 7.35 -15.01
N THR A 149 -16.93 6.88 -14.65
CA THR A 149 -16.45 5.55 -15.03
C THR A 149 -16.64 4.53 -13.89
N ALA A 150 -16.79 3.27 -14.28
CA ALA A 150 -16.70 2.10 -13.40
C ALA A 150 -15.39 1.31 -13.62
N ALA A 151 -14.56 1.73 -14.57
CA ALA A 151 -13.25 1.16 -14.84
C ALA A 151 -12.17 2.00 -14.15
N LEU A 152 -11.35 1.35 -13.35
CA LEU A 152 -10.33 1.95 -12.51
C LEU A 152 -9.01 1.22 -12.69
N GLU A 153 -7.92 1.88 -12.36
CA GLU A 153 -6.60 1.26 -12.27
C GLU A 153 -5.99 1.64 -10.93
N LEU A 154 -5.62 0.64 -10.13
CA LEU A 154 -4.92 0.82 -8.87
C LEU A 154 -3.41 0.80 -9.14
N GLU A 155 -2.69 1.84 -8.71
CA GLU A 155 -1.24 1.81 -8.55
C GLU A 155 -0.89 1.90 -7.06
N MET A 156 0.00 1.02 -6.60
CA MET A 156 0.42 0.97 -5.20
C MET A 156 1.88 0.56 -5.10
N LEU A 157 2.66 1.19 -4.23
CA LEU A 157 4.00 0.72 -3.84
C LEU A 157 4.00 0.43 -2.34
N ALA A 158 4.21 -0.83 -1.96
CA ALA A 158 4.20 -1.24 -0.56
C ALA A 158 5.25 -2.30 -0.22
N SER A 159 5.62 -2.38 1.05
CA SER A 159 6.39 -3.48 1.64
C SER A 159 5.80 -3.87 3.00
N ALA A 160 6.25 -5.00 3.53
CA ALA A 160 5.94 -5.46 4.88
C ALA A 160 7.23 -5.82 5.62
N GLU A 161 7.38 -5.32 6.83
CA GLU A 161 8.46 -5.67 7.74
C GLU A 161 7.94 -6.59 8.82
N VAL A 162 8.67 -7.65 9.11
CA VAL A 162 8.51 -8.38 10.36
C VAL A 162 8.86 -7.42 11.49
N ASN A 163 7.98 -7.24 12.48
CA ASN A 163 8.26 -6.38 13.62
C ASN A 163 9.04 -7.18 14.68
N PRO A 164 10.37 -6.96 14.82
CA PRO A 164 11.19 -7.73 15.74
C PRO A 164 10.90 -7.40 17.22
N LEU A 165 10.28 -6.24 17.50
CA LEU A 165 9.98 -5.78 18.86
C LEU A 165 8.73 -6.45 19.46
N ALA A 166 7.97 -7.21 18.68
CA ALA A 166 6.72 -7.81 19.15
C ALA A 166 6.92 -9.09 19.98
N GLY A 167 8.14 -9.61 20.12
CA GLY A 167 8.46 -10.80 20.96
C GLY A 167 7.70 -12.08 20.59
N GLY A 168 6.92 -12.06 19.50
CA GLY A 168 6.06 -13.15 19.06
C GLY A 168 6.71 -13.96 17.95
N PHE A 169 6.38 -15.26 17.91
CA PHE A 169 6.72 -16.14 16.81
C PHE A 169 6.15 -15.59 15.51
N VAL A 170 7.02 -15.30 14.55
CA VAL A 170 6.64 -15.05 13.17
C VAL A 170 6.80 -16.39 12.46
N PRO A 171 5.70 -17.07 12.09
CA PRO A 171 5.81 -18.30 11.32
C PRO A 171 6.70 -18.06 10.11
N GLN A 172 7.67 -18.95 9.85
CA GLN A 172 8.55 -18.86 8.68
C GLN A 172 7.77 -18.90 7.34
N GLU A 173 6.47 -19.20 7.40
CA GLU A 173 5.53 -19.21 6.28
C GLU A 173 4.56 -18.00 6.28
N THR A 174 4.85 -16.92 7.01
CA THR A 174 3.96 -15.74 7.01
C THR A 174 3.96 -15.09 5.63
N VAL A 175 2.97 -15.43 4.82
CA VAL A 175 2.69 -14.71 3.58
C VAL A 175 2.02 -13.40 3.97
N PHE A 176 2.73 -12.28 3.77
CA PHE A 176 2.13 -10.97 3.95
C PHE A 176 1.24 -10.70 2.75
N GLU A 177 -0.07 -10.65 2.95
CA GLU A 177 -1.01 -10.41 1.87
C GLU A 177 -1.95 -9.28 2.27
N ALA A 178 -2.09 -8.29 1.39
CA ALA A 178 -3.06 -7.24 1.54
C ALA A 178 -4.20 -7.42 0.55
N THR A 179 -5.44 -7.22 1.00
CA THR A 179 -6.60 -7.18 0.09
C THR A 179 -7.04 -5.74 -0.09
N VAL A 180 -7.25 -5.33 -1.34
CA VAL A 180 -7.81 -4.00 -1.64
C VAL A 180 -9.26 -4.17 -2.08
N THR A 181 -10.17 -3.49 -1.39
CA THR A 181 -11.61 -3.52 -1.65
C THR A 181 -12.15 -2.09 -1.79
N LEU A 182 -12.99 -1.87 -2.80
CA LEU A 182 -13.82 -0.66 -2.88
C LEU A 182 -15.17 -0.94 -2.23
N ARG A 183 -15.46 -0.21 -1.15
CA ARG A 183 -16.77 -0.19 -0.51
C ARG A 183 -17.56 1.01 -1.00
N CYS A 184 -18.60 0.75 -1.77
CA CYS A 184 -19.45 1.75 -2.41
C CYS A 184 -20.80 1.86 -1.68
N PHE A 185 -21.07 2.98 -1.03
CA PHE A 185 -22.30 3.23 -0.29
C PHE A 185 -23.40 3.79 -1.18
N THR A 186 -24.58 3.18 -1.09
CA THR A 186 -25.82 3.61 -1.76
C THR A 186 -26.73 4.37 -0.80
N ASP A 187 -27.72 5.08 -1.33
CA ASP A 187 -28.64 5.91 -0.54
C ASP A 187 -29.49 5.14 0.50
N ARG A 188 -29.62 3.82 0.35
CA ARG A 188 -30.50 2.98 1.21
C ARG A 188 -29.80 2.37 2.44
N LYS A 189 -28.74 3.01 2.96
CA LYS A 189 -27.86 2.44 4.02
C LYS A 189 -27.27 1.06 3.65
N ARG A 190 -27.22 0.73 2.36
CA ARG A 190 -26.58 -0.49 1.84
C ARG A 190 -25.26 -0.11 1.21
N PHE A 191 -24.26 -0.97 1.36
CA PHE A 191 -23.00 -0.86 0.64
C PHE A 191 -22.77 -2.08 -0.23
N GLU A 192 -22.04 -1.87 -1.32
CA GLU A 192 -21.56 -2.91 -2.23
C GLU A 192 -20.03 -2.95 -2.09
N ASP A 193 -19.50 -4.13 -1.77
CA ASP A 193 -18.06 -4.35 -1.68
C ASP A 193 -17.56 -5.00 -2.97
N PHE A 194 -16.61 -4.34 -3.62
CA PHE A 194 -15.94 -4.89 -4.79
C PHE A 194 -14.47 -5.12 -4.48
N ARG A 195 -14.05 -6.38 -4.44
CA ARG A 195 -12.65 -6.74 -4.24
C ARG A 195 -11.87 -6.41 -5.51
N ILE A 196 -10.92 -5.49 -5.40
CA ILE A 196 -10.04 -5.10 -6.51
C ILE A 196 -8.96 -6.16 -6.70
N ALA A 197 -8.24 -6.47 -5.62
CA ALA A 197 -7.05 -7.29 -5.72
C ALA A 197 -6.65 -7.93 -4.40
N HIS A 198 -5.82 -8.94 -4.54
CA HIS A 198 -5.06 -9.58 -3.48
C HIS A 198 -3.59 -9.42 -3.80
N LEU A 199 -2.84 -8.76 -2.91
CA LEU A 199 -1.51 -8.23 -3.16
C LEU A 199 -0.51 -8.92 -2.24
N PRO A 200 0.42 -9.72 -2.78
CA PRO A 200 1.52 -10.23 -1.97
C PRO A 200 2.43 -9.06 -1.60
N LEU A 201 2.72 -8.92 -0.32
CA LEU A 201 3.68 -7.99 0.23
C LEU A 201 4.96 -8.76 0.57
N THR A 202 6.11 -8.13 0.34
CA THR A 202 7.41 -8.68 0.72
C THR A 202 8.17 -7.65 1.55
N THR A 203 9.31 -8.05 2.10
CA THR A 203 10.22 -7.15 2.80
C THR A 203 10.87 -6.11 1.89
N VAL A 204 10.79 -6.31 0.58
CA VAL A 204 11.24 -5.34 -0.43
C VAL A 204 10.02 -4.59 -0.98
N PRO A 205 10.08 -3.26 -1.19
CA PRO A 205 9.00 -2.52 -1.82
C PRO A 205 8.64 -3.08 -3.20
N MET A 206 7.38 -3.46 -3.39
CA MET A 206 6.84 -3.98 -4.65
C MET A 206 5.78 -3.05 -5.23
N LYS A 207 5.92 -2.72 -6.51
CA LYS A 207 4.90 -1.94 -7.24
C LYS A 207 3.82 -2.89 -7.76
N HIS A 208 2.58 -2.60 -7.40
CA HIS A 208 1.39 -3.25 -7.91
C HIS A 208 0.66 -2.29 -8.85
N ARG A 209 0.23 -2.80 -10.00
CA ARG A 209 -0.60 -2.07 -10.96
C ARG A 209 -1.69 -2.98 -11.47
N ILE A 210 -2.95 -2.65 -11.17
CA ILE A 210 -4.09 -3.53 -11.42
C ILE A 210 -5.22 -2.75 -12.07
N ALA A 211 -5.58 -3.14 -13.29
CA ALA A 211 -6.81 -2.70 -13.91
C ALA A 211 -8.00 -3.43 -13.27
N PHE A 212 -9.08 -2.71 -13.02
CA PHE A 212 -10.24 -3.18 -12.30
C PHE A 212 -11.52 -2.66 -12.95
N ARG A 213 -12.38 -3.58 -13.38
CA ARG A 213 -13.72 -3.29 -13.90
C ARG A 213 -14.62 -4.48 -13.58
N PRO A 214 -15.29 -4.48 -12.42
CA PRO A 214 -16.15 -5.58 -12.03
C PRO A 214 -17.49 -5.50 -12.79
N ASP A 215 -18.03 -6.67 -13.11
CA ASP A 215 -19.34 -6.77 -13.74
C ASP A 215 -20.43 -6.21 -12.82
N GLY A 216 -21.30 -5.35 -13.38
CA GLY A 216 -22.41 -4.75 -12.64
C GLY A 216 -22.06 -3.55 -11.76
N MET A 217 -20.79 -3.10 -11.71
CA MET A 217 -20.46 -1.86 -11.03
C MET A 217 -21.00 -0.66 -11.80
N ARG A 218 -21.81 0.13 -11.11
CA ARG A 218 -22.30 1.42 -11.59
C ARG A 218 -21.17 2.44 -11.63
N PRO A 219 -21.29 3.50 -12.44
CA PRO A 219 -20.40 4.66 -12.38
C PRO A 219 -20.19 5.13 -10.95
N LEU A 220 -18.96 5.55 -10.60
CA LEU A 220 -18.66 5.98 -9.23
C LEU A 220 -19.57 7.12 -8.76
N SER A 221 -19.97 8.02 -9.66
CA SER A 221 -20.92 9.11 -9.43
C SER A 221 -22.31 8.67 -8.98
N ALA A 222 -22.69 7.40 -9.16
CA ALA A 222 -23.96 6.85 -8.70
C ALA A 222 -23.95 6.46 -7.21
N TYR A 223 -22.77 6.44 -6.58
CA TYR A 223 -22.63 6.17 -5.15
C TYR A 223 -22.55 7.47 -4.37
N ARG A 224 -23.05 7.44 -3.12
CA ARG A 224 -23.02 8.59 -2.23
C ARG A 224 -21.64 8.78 -1.59
N ARG A 225 -20.97 7.66 -1.33
CA ARG A 225 -19.67 7.59 -0.67
C ARG A 225 -18.93 6.36 -1.17
N VAL A 226 -17.63 6.49 -1.41
CA VAL A 226 -16.79 5.36 -1.81
C VAL A 226 -15.55 5.37 -0.94
N VAL A 227 -15.24 4.21 -0.36
CA VAL A 227 -14.12 4.02 0.56
C VAL A 227 -13.25 2.90 0.01
N VAL A 228 -11.95 3.15 -0.13
CA VAL A 228 -10.95 2.10 -0.34
C VAL A 228 -10.61 1.50 1.02
N LEU A 229 -10.69 0.18 1.12
CA LEU A 229 -10.28 -0.62 2.25
C LEU A 229 -9.00 -1.36 1.85
N LEU A 230 -7.90 -1.10 2.55
CA LEU A 230 -6.69 -1.90 2.51
C LEU A 230 -6.70 -2.83 3.72
N ALA A 231 -7.13 -4.07 3.50
CA ALA A 231 -7.21 -5.09 4.53
C ALA A 231 -5.86 -5.77 4.73
N LEU A 232 -5.40 -5.80 5.98
CA LEU A 232 -4.12 -6.34 6.40
C LEU A 232 -4.32 -7.69 7.11
N PRO A 233 -3.28 -8.55 7.17
CA PRO A 233 -3.36 -9.83 7.85
C PRO A 233 -3.83 -9.69 9.32
N PRO A 234 -4.87 -10.40 9.78
CA PRO A 234 -5.38 -10.24 11.14
C PRO A 234 -4.50 -10.90 12.21
N ARG A 235 -3.31 -11.39 11.86
CA ARG A 235 -2.39 -12.13 12.72
C ARG A 235 -0.94 -11.81 12.34
N GLY A 236 -0.05 -12.02 13.31
CA GLY A 236 1.39 -11.82 13.14
C GLY A 236 1.89 -10.52 13.74
N ALA A 237 3.21 -10.38 13.74
CA ALA A 237 3.93 -9.21 14.21
C ALA A 237 4.61 -8.53 13.03
N TYR A 238 3.99 -7.48 12.50
CA TYR A 238 4.47 -6.85 11.28
C TYR A 238 4.10 -5.37 11.20
N ALA A 239 4.80 -4.66 10.33
CA ALA A 239 4.42 -3.33 9.87
C ALA A 239 4.27 -3.36 8.35
N VAL A 240 3.23 -2.70 7.83
CA VAL A 240 3.08 -2.45 6.39
C VAL A 240 3.51 -1.01 6.12
N ASN A 241 4.35 -0.85 5.12
CA ASN A 241 4.83 0.44 4.63
C ASN A 241 4.18 0.71 3.28
N LEU A 242 3.39 1.77 3.19
CA LEU A 242 2.81 2.26 1.95
C LEU A 242 3.56 3.51 1.51
N TYR A 243 4.24 3.42 0.37
CA TYR A 243 5.11 4.45 -0.18
C TYR A 243 4.47 5.25 -1.31
N ASP A 244 3.45 4.67 -1.94
CA ASP A 244 2.69 5.29 -3.02
C ASP A 244 1.31 4.61 -3.14
N PHE A 245 0.30 5.39 -3.48
CA PHE A 245 -1.06 4.92 -3.72
C PHE A 245 -1.76 5.90 -4.67
N ALA A 246 -2.23 5.38 -5.81
CA ALA A 246 -3.04 6.13 -6.74
C ALA A 246 -4.19 5.26 -7.25
N LEU A 247 -5.36 5.86 -7.40
CA LEU A 247 -6.49 5.26 -8.08
C LEU A 247 -6.75 6.09 -9.33
N LEU A 248 -6.58 5.49 -10.49
CA LEU A 248 -6.60 6.16 -11.79
C LEU A 248 -7.87 5.80 -12.55
N VAL A 249 -8.33 6.73 -13.37
CA VAL A 249 -9.40 6.52 -14.35
C VAL A 249 -8.85 6.80 -15.74
N ALA A 250 -9.22 5.99 -16.72
CA ALA A 250 -8.96 6.32 -18.11
C ALA A 250 -9.85 7.49 -18.51
N GLU A 251 -9.29 8.53 -19.12
CA GLU A 251 -10.09 9.56 -19.76
C GLU A 251 -10.72 8.97 -21.04
N SER A 252 -12.05 9.11 -21.14
CA SER A 252 -12.86 8.71 -22.30
C SER A 252 -12.92 9.80 -23.35
#